data_AF-A0A3M1BUQ5-F1
#
_entry.id   AF-A0A3M1BUQ5-F1
#
_cell.length_a   1.000
_cell.length_b   1.000
_cell.length_c   1.000
_cell.angle_alpha   90.00
_cell.angle_beta   90.00
_cell.angle_gamma   90.00
#
_symmetry.space_group_name_H-M   'P 1'
#
loop_
_entity.id
_entity.type
_entity.pdbx_description
1 polymer ?
#
loop_
_entity_poly.entity_id
_entity_poly.type
_entity_poly.pdbx_seq_one_letter_code
_entity_poly.pdbx_strand_id
1 'polypeptide(L)'
;MNKLFFFAVAILLLGSCAPKEYSAIILPEPEHRNLDTLVVTAPKPNPDTIPEIAEEDYTLPVYNPSARRENDLLHTKLELSFDWEKEEVLGKATLTLKPYFYATDKVVLDAKGFEFHEVKLVDTGKDLKYDYDGSQITIHLDR
;
A
#
# COMPACT_ATOMS: atom_id res chain seq x y z
N MET A 1 22.37 11.24 59.79
CA MET A 1 23.32 11.31 58.66
C MET A 1 22.70 11.66 57.30
N ASN A 2 21.38 11.84 57.15
CA ASN A 2 20.77 12.02 55.81
C ASN A 2 20.47 13.47 55.40
N LYS A 3 20.59 14.46 56.30
CA LYS A 3 20.34 15.87 55.96
C LYS A 3 21.50 16.54 55.23
N LEU A 4 22.74 16.08 55.48
CA LEU A 4 23.93 16.57 54.80
C LEU A 4 24.01 16.06 53.35
N PHE A 5 23.51 14.85 53.09
CA PHE A 5 23.43 14.26 51.76
C PHE A 5 22.39 14.97 50.89
N PHE A 6 21.23 15.32 51.45
CA PHE A 6 20.22 16.11 50.74
C PHE A 6 20.69 17.53 50.39
N PHE A 7 21.48 18.17 51.26
CA PHE A 7 22.07 19.48 50.96
C PHE A 7 23.15 19.40 49.87
N ALA A 8 23.94 18.32 49.83
CA ALA A 8 24.95 18.11 48.80
C ALA A 8 24.35 17.89 47.41
N VAL A 9 23.21 17.19 47.31
CA VAL A 9 22.51 16.95 46.03
C VAL A 9 21.84 18.23 45.50
N ALA A 10 21.33 19.10 46.39
CA ALA A 10 20.73 20.37 45.99
C ALA A 10 21.75 21.38 45.43
N ILE A 11 22.99 21.38 45.94
CA ILE A 11 24.07 22.25 45.44
C ILE A 11 24.58 21.77 44.07
N LEU A 12 24.52 20.47 43.79
CA LEU A 12 24.96 19.89 42.52
C LEU A 12 24.02 20.22 41.34
N LEU A 13 22.75 20.57 41.60
CA LEU A 13 21.75 20.87 40.58
C LEU A 13 21.69 22.35 40.16
N LEU A 14 22.35 23.27 40.89
CA LEU A 14 22.35 24.72 40.57
C LEU A 14 23.65 25.20 39.90
N GLY A 15 24.62 24.31 39.65
CA GLY A 15 25.93 24.65 39.08
C GLY A 15 26.07 24.47 37.56
N SER A 16 24.99 24.22 36.83
CA SER A 16 25.06 23.91 35.38
C SER A 16 24.52 25.07 34.53
N CYS A 17 25.30 26.14 34.39
CA CYS A 17 25.51 26.85 33.12
C CYS A 17 26.38 28.09 33.32
N ALA A 18 27.62 28.04 32.86
CA ALA A 18 28.31 29.25 32.41
C ALA A 18 28.03 29.39 30.90
N PRO A 19 27.42 30.49 30.42
CA PRO A 19 27.28 30.70 28.98
C PRO A 19 28.68 30.90 28.39
N LYS A 20 29.03 30.09 27.38
CA LYS A 20 30.19 30.36 26.53
C LYS A 20 29.89 31.58 25.68
N GLU A 21 30.73 32.60 25.77
CA GLU A 21 30.75 33.66 24.76
C GLU A 21 31.12 33.04 23.42
N TYR A 22 30.16 33.05 22.50
CA TYR A 22 30.36 32.62 21.13
C TYR A 22 30.95 33.82 20.38
N SER A 23 32.25 33.78 20.09
CA SER A 23 32.86 34.75 19.18
C SER A 23 32.13 34.68 17.85
N ALA A 24 31.64 35.82 17.36
CA ALA A 24 30.92 35.91 16.10
C ALA A 24 31.74 35.27 14.97
N ILE A 25 31.29 34.10 14.50
CA ILE A 25 31.78 33.54 13.25
C ILE A 25 31.22 34.46 12.17
N ILE A 26 32.10 35.21 11.52
CA ILE A 26 31.74 35.98 10.33
C ILE A 26 31.34 34.94 9.28
N LEU A 27 30.03 34.76 9.09
CA LEU A 27 29.51 33.95 8.01
C LEU A 27 29.92 34.63 6.70
N PRO A 28 30.53 33.94 5.74
CA PRO A 28 30.75 34.52 4.43
C PRO A 28 29.37 34.90 3.86
N GLU A 29 29.24 36.16 3.46
CA GLU A 29 28.04 36.65 2.81
C GLU A 29 27.82 35.86 1.51
N PRO A 30 26.67 35.18 1.34
CA PRO A 30 26.43 34.39 0.15
C PRO A 30 26.36 35.33 -1.07
N GLU A 31 27.32 35.22 -1.97
CA GLU A 31 27.31 35.94 -3.24
C GLU A 31 26.16 35.39 -4.11
N HIS A 32 25.08 36.16 -4.21
CA HIS A 32 23.96 35.83 -5.09
C HIS A 32 24.32 36.18 -6.54
N ARG A 33 24.65 35.16 -7.33
CA ARG A 33 24.81 35.31 -8.79
C ARG A 33 23.47 35.11 -9.48
N ASN A 34 22.91 36.18 -10.04
CA ASN A 34 21.81 36.08 -10.99
C ASN A 34 22.39 35.55 -12.31
N LEU A 35 22.16 34.26 -12.56
CA LEU A 35 22.46 33.64 -13.84
C LEU A 35 21.42 34.10 -14.85
N ASP A 36 21.87 34.54 -16.02
CA ASP A 36 20.95 34.88 -17.10
C ASP A 36 20.09 33.65 -17.43
N THR A 37 18.77 33.83 -17.34
CA THR A 37 17.84 32.80 -17.78
C THR A 37 17.99 32.67 -19.28
N LEU A 38 18.67 31.62 -19.76
CA LEU A 38 18.73 31.31 -21.18
C LEU A 38 17.33 30.87 -21.60
N VAL A 39 16.54 31.83 -22.11
CA VAL A 39 15.23 31.56 -22.66
C VAL A 39 15.42 30.93 -24.03
N VAL A 40 15.33 29.60 -24.09
CA VAL A 40 15.19 28.89 -25.37
C VAL A 40 13.75 29.06 -25.84
N THR A 41 13.49 30.14 -26.55
CA THR A 41 12.24 30.26 -27.33
C THR A 41 12.44 29.49 -28.62
N ALA A 42 11.78 28.34 -28.75
CA ALA A 42 11.70 27.69 -30.05
C ALA A 42 10.98 28.63 -31.03
N PRO A 43 11.55 28.92 -32.21
CA PRO A 43 10.85 29.71 -33.21
C PRO A 43 9.54 29.01 -33.54
N LYS A 44 8.42 29.75 -33.50
CA LYS A 44 7.13 29.25 -33.98
C LYS A 44 7.35 28.82 -35.44
N PRO A 45 7.08 27.56 -35.81
CA PRO A 45 7.32 27.10 -37.17
C PRO A 45 6.49 27.97 -38.13
N ASN A 46 7.14 28.56 -39.14
CA ASN A 46 6.43 29.20 -40.23
C ASN A 46 5.64 28.11 -40.94
N PRO A 47 4.31 28.23 -41.11
CA PRO A 47 3.48 27.22 -41.77
C PRO A 47 4.02 26.81 -43.14
N ASP A 48 4.67 27.75 -43.82
CA ASP A 48 5.19 27.60 -45.19
C ASP A 48 6.58 26.94 -45.25
N THR A 49 7.23 26.69 -44.10
CA THR A 49 8.61 26.15 -44.00
C THR A 49 8.70 24.88 -43.15
N ILE A 50 7.57 24.39 -42.63
CA ILE A 50 7.50 23.07 -42.02
C ILE A 50 7.68 22.08 -43.19
N PRO A 51 8.77 21.28 -43.27
CA PRO A 51 8.75 20.14 -44.16
C PRO A 51 7.51 19.35 -43.76
N GLU A 52 6.55 19.20 -44.68
CA GLU A 52 5.33 18.39 -44.53
C GLU A 52 5.70 17.23 -43.63
N ILE A 53 5.34 17.37 -42.35
CA ILE A 53 5.76 16.42 -41.34
C ILE A 53 4.97 15.22 -41.80
N ALA A 54 5.66 14.24 -42.42
CA ALA A 54 5.03 12.98 -42.73
C ALA A 54 4.31 12.61 -41.44
N GLU A 55 2.98 12.57 -41.50
CA GLU A 55 2.13 12.35 -40.34
C GLU A 55 2.46 10.93 -39.86
N GLU A 56 3.53 10.81 -39.07
CA GLU A 56 3.86 9.61 -38.36
C GLU A 56 2.71 9.43 -37.39
N ASP A 57 1.78 8.54 -37.75
CA ASP A 57 0.60 8.16 -36.99
C ASP A 57 1.05 7.58 -35.64
N TYR A 58 1.35 8.48 -34.71
CA TYR A 58 1.82 8.14 -33.38
C TYR A 58 0.63 7.64 -32.57
N THR A 59 0.46 6.33 -32.57
CA THR A 59 -0.52 5.63 -31.73
C THR A 59 0.11 5.31 -30.38
N LEU A 60 -0.57 5.69 -29.29
CA LEU A 60 -0.15 5.29 -27.95
C LEU A 60 -0.26 3.77 -27.81
N PRO A 61 0.68 3.12 -27.10
CA PRO A 61 0.58 1.69 -26.83
C PRO A 61 -0.68 1.39 -25.99
N VAL A 62 -1.29 0.23 -26.24
CA VAL A 62 -2.44 -0.25 -25.49
C VAL A 62 -2.07 -0.40 -24.01
N TYR A 63 -2.83 0.25 -23.13
CA TYR A 63 -2.65 0.12 -21.69
C TYR A 63 -3.10 -1.27 -21.22
N ASN A 64 -2.20 -2.00 -20.53
CA ASN A 64 -2.45 -3.34 -19.99
C ASN A 64 -2.41 -3.32 -18.46
N PRO A 65 -3.53 -3.00 -17.77
CA PRO A 65 -3.55 -2.95 -16.31
C PRO A 65 -3.41 -4.34 -15.70
N SER A 66 -2.82 -4.40 -14.51
CA SER A 66 -2.87 -5.59 -13.66
C SER A 66 -4.31 -5.87 -13.19
N ALA A 67 -4.60 -7.12 -12.84
CA ALA A 67 -5.86 -7.48 -12.20
C ALA A 67 -6.11 -6.65 -10.93
N ARG A 68 -7.36 -6.26 -10.72
CA ARG A 68 -7.78 -5.50 -9.54
C ARG A 68 -7.66 -6.39 -8.30
N ARG A 69 -7.04 -5.85 -7.24
CA ARG A 69 -6.97 -6.49 -5.92
C ARG A 69 -8.02 -5.87 -5.01
N GLU A 70 -9.06 -6.63 -4.70
CA GLU A 70 -10.11 -6.20 -3.76
C GLU A 70 -9.81 -6.66 -2.34
N ASN A 71 -9.35 -7.90 -2.20
CA ASN A 71 -8.98 -8.53 -0.94
C ASN A 71 -7.56 -9.12 -1.05
N ASP A 72 -6.84 -9.05 0.06
CA ASP A 72 -5.58 -9.74 0.26
C ASP A 72 -5.79 -11.06 0.99
N LEU A 73 -5.28 -12.14 0.41
CA LEU A 73 -5.18 -13.44 1.05
C LEU A 73 -3.89 -13.51 1.86
N LEU A 74 -4.04 -13.43 3.19
CA LEU A 74 -2.91 -13.41 4.13
C LEU A 74 -2.47 -14.82 4.53
N HIS A 75 -3.43 -15.74 4.65
CA HIS A 75 -3.14 -17.12 5.04
C HIS A 75 -4.19 -18.09 4.48
N THR A 76 -3.72 -19.30 4.20
CA THR A 76 -4.53 -20.41 3.70
C THR A 76 -4.16 -21.66 4.48
N LYS A 77 -5.17 -22.29 5.07
CA LYS A 77 -5.07 -23.65 5.63
C LYS A 77 -6.05 -24.54 4.88
N LEU A 78 -5.55 -25.65 4.35
CA LEU A 78 -6.35 -26.65 3.65
C LEU A 78 -6.30 -27.97 4.42
N GLU A 79 -7.46 -28.51 4.74
CA GLU A 79 -7.64 -29.83 5.35
C GLU A 79 -8.31 -30.70 4.29
N LEU A 80 -7.53 -31.56 3.64
CA LEU A 80 -7.95 -32.30 2.44
C LEU A 80 -7.89 -33.81 2.67
N SER A 81 -8.81 -34.52 2.02
CA SER A 81 -8.85 -35.96 1.88
C SER A 81 -9.33 -36.32 0.47
N PHE A 82 -8.85 -37.43 -0.08
CA PHE A 82 -9.14 -37.83 -1.46
C PHE A 82 -10.01 -39.08 -1.46
N ASP A 83 -11.14 -39.02 -2.18
CA ASP A 83 -11.96 -40.19 -2.50
C ASP A 83 -11.59 -40.65 -3.91
N TRP A 84 -10.73 -41.66 -3.98
CA TRP A 84 -10.22 -42.17 -5.25
C TRP A 84 -11.25 -42.95 -6.06
N GLU A 85 -12.28 -43.51 -5.42
CA GLU A 85 -13.34 -44.25 -6.12
C GLU A 85 -14.26 -43.29 -6.89
N LYS A 86 -14.47 -42.09 -6.32
CA LYS A 86 -15.29 -41.03 -6.94
C LYS A 86 -14.48 -39.99 -7.71
N GLU A 87 -13.15 -40.03 -7.60
CA GLU A 87 -12.24 -39.04 -8.17
C GLU A 87 -12.49 -37.62 -7.60
N GLU A 88 -12.80 -37.53 -6.30
CA GLU A 88 -13.19 -36.29 -5.62
C GLU A 88 -12.18 -35.87 -4.55
N VAL A 89 -12.09 -34.56 -4.33
CA VAL A 89 -11.34 -33.97 -3.21
C VAL A 89 -12.33 -33.45 -2.18
N LEU A 90 -12.35 -34.06 -1.02
CA LEU A 90 -13.13 -33.61 0.13
C LEU A 90 -12.25 -32.73 1.00
N GLY A 91 -12.78 -31.61 1.48
CA GLY A 91 -11.99 -30.81 2.39
C GLY A 91 -12.63 -29.56 2.92
N LYS A 92 -11.85 -28.89 3.75
CA LYS A 92 -12.17 -27.61 4.36
C LYS A 92 -11.04 -26.62 4.09
N ALA A 93 -11.38 -25.47 3.53
CA ALA A 93 -10.49 -24.34 3.38
C ALA A 93 -10.76 -23.30 4.46
N THR A 94 -9.71 -22.88 5.17
CA THR A 94 -9.76 -21.74 6.10
C THR A 94 -8.88 -20.64 5.54
N LEU A 95 -9.49 -19.50 5.20
CA LEU A 95 -8.82 -18.37 4.56
C LEU A 95 -8.79 -17.17 5.52
N THR A 96 -7.63 -16.56 5.69
CA THR A 96 -7.49 -15.27 6.39
C THR A 96 -7.38 -14.17 5.34
N LEU A 97 -8.41 -13.34 5.26
CA LEU A 97 -8.55 -12.30 4.25
C LEU A 97 -8.55 -10.93 4.90
N LYS A 98 -8.01 -9.93 4.20
CA LYS A 98 -8.08 -8.52 4.58
C LYS A 98 -8.53 -7.70 3.36
N PRO A 99 -9.38 -6.68 3.50
CA PRO A 99 -9.64 -5.77 2.40
C PRO A 99 -8.35 -5.05 1.96
N TYR A 100 -8.09 -4.98 0.65
CA TYR A 100 -6.83 -4.43 0.13
C TYR A 100 -6.67 -2.94 0.44
N PHE A 101 -7.76 -2.18 0.30
CA PHE A 101 -7.76 -0.74 0.55
C PHE A 101 -9.01 -0.26 1.30
N TYR A 102 -10.19 -0.48 0.73
CA TYR A 102 -11.47 -0.09 1.33
C TYR A 102 -12.13 -1.26 2.04
N ALA A 103 -12.97 -0.98 3.05
CA ALA A 103 -13.83 -2.00 3.64
C ALA A 103 -14.70 -2.66 2.55
N THR A 104 -14.86 -3.98 2.63
CA THR A 104 -15.69 -4.76 1.72
C THR A 104 -16.77 -5.49 2.51
N ASP A 105 -17.96 -5.55 1.92
CA ASP A 105 -19.11 -6.31 2.40
C ASP A 105 -19.15 -7.73 1.81
N LYS A 106 -18.31 -8.01 0.81
CA LYS A 106 -18.24 -9.32 0.14
C LYS A 106 -16.82 -9.75 -0.24
N VAL A 107 -16.67 -11.03 -0.48
CA VAL A 107 -15.45 -11.65 -1.04
C VAL A 107 -15.85 -12.51 -2.23
N VAL A 108 -15.15 -12.35 -3.34
CA VAL A 108 -15.30 -13.19 -4.54
C VAL A 108 -14.07 -14.08 -4.67
N LEU A 109 -14.29 -15.39 -4.83
CA LEU A 109 -13.23 -16.39 -5.00
C LEU A 109 -13.50 -17.25 -6.23
N ASP A 110 -12.45 -17.62 -6.94
CA ASP A 110 -12.51 -18.64 -7.99
C ASP A 110 -12.78 -20.01 -7.38
N ALA A 111 -13.79 -20.69 -7.91
CA ALA A 111 -14.30 -21.95 -7.36
C ALA A 111 -14.88 -22.85 -8.46
N LYS A 112 -14.14 -23.08 -9.55
CA LYS A 112 -14.63 -23.89 -10.68
C LYS A 112 -14.75 -25.37 -10.32
N GLY A 113 -15.95 -25.92 -10.46
CA GLY A 113 -16.20 -27.34 -10.18
C GLY A 113 -16.23 -27.69 -8.70
N PHE A 114 -16.54 -26.72 -7.84
CA PHE A 114 -16.69 -26.93 -6.40
C PHE A 114 -18.16 -27.17 -6.05
N GLU A 115 -18.38 -28.02 -5.05
CA GLU A 115 -19.63 -28.13 -4.31
C GLU A 115 -19.43 -27.58 -2.90
N PHE A 116 -20.29 -26.65 -2.48
CA PHE A 116 -20.21 -26.00 -1.18
C PHE A 116 -21.27 -26.56 -0.25
N HIS A 117 -20.86 -27.25 0.80
CA HIS A 117 -21.77 -27.67 1.87
C HIS A 117 -22.03 -26.56 2.89
N GLU A 118 -21.01 -25.75 3.20
CA GLU A 118 -21.08 -24.76 4.26
C GLU A 118 -20.01 -23.67 4.09
N VAL A 119 -20.39 -22.42 4.40
CA VAL A 119 -19.47 -21.28 4.47
C VAL A 119 -19.73 -20.54 5.78
N LYS A 120 -18.69 -20.37 6.59
CA LYS A 120 -18.79 -19.81 7.95
C LYS A 120 -17.70 -18.79 8.22
N LEU A 121 -18.01 -17.81 9.08
CA LEU A 121 -17.00 -16.94 9.68
C LEU A 121 -16.30 -17.68 10.83
N VAL A 122 -14.98 -17.81 10.78
CA VAL A 122 -14.20 -18.62 11.74
C VAL A 122 -14.35 -18.12 13.18
N ASP A 123 -14.29 -16.80 13.40
CA ASP A 123 -14.27 -16.21 14.74
C ASP A 123 -15.60 -16.39 15.49
N THR A 124 -16.72 -16.35 14.77
CA THR A 124 -18.06 -16.39 15.36
C THR A 124 -18.80 -17.70 15.11
N GLY A 125 -18.31 -18.54 14.18
CA GLY A 125 -19.01 -19.74 13.71
C GLY A 125 -20.31 -19.44 12.94
N LYS A 126 -20.58 -18.18 12.62
CA LYS A 126 -21.81 -17.74 11.94
C LYS A 126 -21.80 -18.19 10.48
N ASP A 127 -22.91 -18.76 10.03
CA ASP A 127 -23.13 -19.10 8.62
C ASP A 127 -23.23 -17.83 7.77
N LEU A 128 -22.54 -17.84 6.64
CA LEU A 128 -22.53 -16.73 5.68
C LEU A 128 -23.39 -17.09 4.48
N LYS A 129 -24.13 -16.11 3.99
CA LYS A 129 -24.83 -16.24 2.71
C LYS A 129 -23.83 -16.12 1.58
N TYR A 130 -24.05 -16.87 0.50
CA TYR A 130 -23.24 -16.79 -0.70
C TYR A 130 -24.06 -17.08 -1.95
N ASP A 131 -23.59 -16.53 -3.06
CA ASP A 131 -24.06 -16.85 -4.42
C ASP A 131 -22.94 -17.59 -5.16
N TYR A 132 -23.28 -18.60 -5.96
CA TYR A 132 -22.32 -19.39 -6.73
C TYR A 132 -22.84 -19.63 -8.14
N ASP A 133 -22.05 -19.23 -9.15
CA ASP A 133 -22.42 -19.33 -10.56
C ASP A 133 -21.79 -20.53 -11.29
N GLY A 134 -21.13 -21.43 -10.56
CA GLY A 134 -20.38 -22.57 -11.10
C GLY A 134 -18.90 -22.26 -11.42
N SER A 135 -18.52 -20.99 -11.42
CA SER A 135 -17.14 -20.54 -11.64
C SER A 135 -16.56 -19.75 -10.47
N GLN A 136 -17.36 -18.86 -9.88
CA GLN A 136 -16.97 -18.00 -8.77
C GLN A 136 -18.02 -18.07 -7.67
N ILE A 137 -17.54 -18.06 -6.42
CA ILE A 137 -18.38 -17.89 -5.23
C ILE A 137 -18.27 -16.45 -4.72
N THR A 138 -19.42 -15.82 -4.50
CA THR A 138 -19.53 -14.50 -3.85
C THR A 138 -20.07 -14.69 -2.45
N ILE A 139 -19.24 -14.47 -1.44
CA ILE A 139 -19.57 -14.63 -0.02
C ILE A 139 -19.90 -13.26 0.58
N HIS A 140 -21.07 -13.13 1.21
CA HIS A 140 -21.51 -11.90 1.88
C HIS A 140 -21.06 -11.90 3.34
N LEU A 141 -20.33 -10.87 3.77
CA LEU A 141 -19.68 -10.78 5.08
C LEU A 141 -20.53 -10.15 6.19
N ASP A 142 -21.71 -9.61 5.87
CA ASP A 142 -22.61 -8.89 6.79
C ASP A 142 -21.91 -7.75 7.57
N ARG A 143 -21.03 -6.99 6.91
CA ARG A 143 -20.22 -5.89 7.48
C ARG A 143 -20.54 -4.54 6.85
#